data_AF-A0A5R8Y818-F1
#
_entry.id   AF-A0A5R8Y818-F1
#
_cell.length_a   1.000
_cell.length_b   1.000
_cell.length_c   1.000
_cell.angle_alpha   90.00
_cell.angle_beta   90.00
_cell.angle_gamma   90.00
#
_symmetry.space_group_name_H-M   'P 1'
#
loop_
_entity.id
_entity.type
_entity.pdbx_description
1 polymer ?
#
loop_
_entity_poly.entity_id
_entity_poly.type
_entity_poly.pdbx_seq_one_letter_code
_entity_poly.pdbx_strand_id
1 'polypeptide(L)'
;MSAVALPPPRFDYGDVVRVLRNVRNDGTYPGEKTGTLLIRRGSTGVVRDVGTFLQDQVIYTVHFTDEDRIVGCRDRELLSIEEDWTPSRYEYGEVVTARLALGIKGNVIVEEGAKGEILKVLRDAATLEAVGSVAYHVRFPGRTLLVPESALEDCVVGDGHDW
;
A
#
# COMPACT_ATOMS: atom_id res chain seq x y z
N MET A 1 -34.61 -4.95 16.97
CA MET A 1 -33.43 -4.69 16.14
C MET A 1 -32.22 -5.01 17.00
N SER A 2 -31.51 -6.10 16.73
CA SER A 2 -30.30 -6.42 17.50
C SER A 2 -29.16 -5.53 17.01
N ALA A 3 -28.58 -4.74 17.91
CA ALA A 3 -27.31 -4.08 17.65
C ALA A 3 -26.24 -5.17 17.47
N VAL A 4 -25.63 -5.23 16.30
CA VAL A 4 -24.42 -6.03 16.10
C VAL A 4 -23.31 -5.31 16.85
N ALA A 5 -22.86 -5.87 17.96
CA ALA A 5 -21.70 -5.34 18.66
C ALA A 5 -20.47 -5.47 17.77
N LEU A 6 -19.65 -4.43 17.72
CA LEU A 6 -18.37 -4.50 17.01
C LEU A 6 -17.50 -5.61 17.61
N PRO A 7 -16.73 -6.33 16.78
CA PRO A 7 -15.68 -7.19 17.32
C PRO A 7 -14.74 -6.35 18.19
N PRO A 8 -14.13 -6.96 19.22
CA PRO A 8 -13.18 -6.25 20.07
C PRO A 8 -12.04 -5.67 19.20
N PRO A 9 -11.49 -4.50 19.59
CA PRO A 9 -10.34 -3.94 18.89
C PRO A 9 -9.17 -4.94 18.91
N ARG A 10 -8.44 -5.00 17.80
CA ARG A 10 -7.25 -5.85 17.62
C ARG A 10 -6.02 -5.34 18.35
N PHE A 11 -5.95 -4.04 18.61
CA PHE A 11 -4.81 -3.37 19.25
C PHE A 11 -5.27 -2.56 20.46
N ASP A 12 -4.38 -2.36 21.43
CA ASP A 12 -4.59 -1.57 22.64
C ASP A 12 -3.54 -0.43 22.76
N TYR A 13 -3.70 0.44 23.74
CA TYR A 13 -2.75 1.48 24.09
C TYR A 13 -1.33 0.92 24.24
N GLY A 14 -0.37 1.53 23.56
CA GLY A 14 1.03 1.15 23.63
C GLY A 14 1.45 0.11 22.59
N ASP A 15 0.50 -0.54 21.90
CA ASP A 15 0.84 -1.45 20.80
C ASP A 15 1.55 -0.70 19.67
N VAL A 16 2.59 -1.33 19.14
CA VAL A 16 3.33 -0.83 17.98
C VAL A 16 2.71 -1.43 16.72
N VAL A 17 2.28 -0.56 15.83
CA VAL A 17 1.59 -0.92 14.59
C VAL A 17 2.31 -0.34 13.39
N ARG A 18 2.10 -0.96 12.24
CA ARG A 18 2.61 -0.53 10.93
C ARG A 18 1.45 -0.20 9.99
N VAL A 19 1.54 0.89 9.26
CA VAL A 19 0.55 1.20 8.21
C VAL A 19 0.78 0.38 6.95
N LEU A 20 -0.27 -0.30 6.51
CA LEU A 20 -0.23 -1.20 5.35
C LEU A 20 -0.33 -0.50 4.00
N ARG A 21 -0.71 0.79 4.00
CA ARG A 21 -0.82 1.66 2.82
C ARG A 21 -0.52 3.10 3.20
N ASN A 22 -0.32 3.95 2.20
CA ASN A 22 -0.21 5.39 2.40
C ASN A 22 -1.49 5.92 3.04
N VAL A 23 -1.37 6.61 4.17
CA VAL A 23 -2.49 7.30 4.82
C VAL A 23 -2.55 8.70 4.28
N ARG A 24 -3.67 9.05 3.65
CA ARG A 24 -3.93 10.39 3.12
C ARG A 24 -5.06 11.04 3.90
N ASN A 25 -5.01 12.36 4.05
CA ASN A 25 -6.06 13.09 4.73
C ASN A 25 -7.39 12.94 3.97
N ASP A 26 -8.39 12.37 4.62
CA ASP A 26 -9.75 12.25 4.07
C ASP A 26 -10.65 13.44 4.43
N GLY A 27 -10.08 14.48 5.05
CA GLY A 27 -10.77 15.69 5.51
C GLY A 27 -10.91 15.78 7.03
N THR A 28 -10.42 14.77 7.76
CA THR A 28 -10.50 14.72 9.24
C THR A 28 -9.25 15.23 9.94
N TYR A 29 -8.09 15.26 9.26
CA TYR A 29 -6.85 15.78 9.84
C TYR A 29 -6.79 17.31 9.72
N PRO A 30 -6.57 18.05 10.82
CA PRO A 30 -6.62 19.51 10.83
C PRO A 30 -5.43 20.15 10.10
N GLY A 31 -5.67 21.26 9.41
CA GLY A 31 -4.63 22.09 8.79
C GLY A 31 -4.06 21.56 7.46
N GLU A 32 -4.42 20.35 7.05
CA GLU A 32 -3.96 19.74 5.79
C GLU A 32 -5.09 19.65 4.76
N LYS A 33 -4.77 19.73 3.47
CA LYS A 33 -5.76 19.54 2.40
C LYS A 33 -6.18 18.07 2.30
N THR A 34 -7.41 17.82 1.86
CA THR A 34 -7.85 16.48 1.48
C THR A 34 -6.94 15.91 0.39
N GLY A 35 -6.52 14.66 0.56
CA GLY A 35 -5.59 13.96 -0.32
C GLY A 35 -4.11 14.13 0.03
N THR A 36 -3.75 15.06 0.92
CA THR A 36 -2.36 15.19 1.40
C THR A 36 -1.88 13.86 2.01
N LEU A 37 -0.67 13.41 1.64
CA LEU A 37 -0.02 12.27 2.27
C LEU A 37 0.35 12.63 3.70
N LEU A 38 -0.22 11.93 4.68
CA LEU A 38 0.07 12.12 6.09
C LEU A 38 1.18 11.18 6.54
N ILE A 39 1.00 9.89 6.28
CA ILE A 39 1.92 8.82 6.71
C ILE A 39 2.22 7.92 5.52
N ARG A 40 3.51 7.64 5.31
CA ARG A 40 3.95 6.73 4.26
C ARG A 40 3.67 5.29 4.68
N ARG A 41 3.29 4.43 3.73
CA ARG A 41 3.18 3.00 3.98
C ARG A 41 4.49 2.46 4.58
N GLY A 42 4.35 1.55 5.54
CA GLY A 42 5.49 0.92 6.21
C GLY A 42 5.97 1.71 7.43
N SER A 43 5.58 2.98 7.58
CA SER A 43 5.83 3.74 8.80
C SER A 43 5.18 3.04 9.99
N THR A 44 5.87 3.09 11.11
CA THR A 44 5.45 2.48 12.38
C THR A 44 5.06 3.57 13.37
N GLY A 45 4.07 3.28 14.20
CA GLY A 45 3.62 4.19 15.24
C GLY A 45 3.10 3.43 16.46
N VAL A 46 2.81 4.18 17.52
CA VAL A 46 2.31 3.64 18.79
C VAL A 46 0.87 4.02 18.96
N VAL A 47 0.00 3.05 19.23
CA VAL A 47 -1.42 3.30 19.54
C VAL A 47 -1.54 4.11 20.83
N ARG A 48 -2.34 5.18 20.80
CA ARG A 48 -2.57 6.10 21.93
C ARG A 48 -4.01 6.14 22.39
N ASP A 49 -4.95 5.76 21.54
CA ASP A 49 -6.37 5.69 21.89
C ASP A 49 -7.11 4.78 20.91
N VAL A 50 -8.23 4.22 21.35
CA VAL A 50 -9.12 3.38 20.54
C VAL A 50 -10.53 3.95 20.62
N GLY A 51 -11.00 4.51 19.51
CA GLY A 51 -12.32 5.07 19.37
C GLY A 51 -13.18 4.32 18.35
N THR A 52 -14.39 4.83 18.14
CA THR A 52 -15.27 4.36 17.08
C THR A 52 -15.77 5.52 16.22
N PHE A 53 -15.92 5.27 14.92
CA PHE A 53 -16.58 6.15 13.98
C PHE A 53 -17.95 5.56 13.62
N LEU A 54 -19.00 6.39 13.64
CA LEU A 54 -20.40 5.99 13.39
C LEU A 54 -20.88 4.75 14.17
N GLN A 55 -20.23 4.44 15.30
CA GLN A 55 -20.49 3.28 16.17
C GLN A 55 -20.27 1.91 15.50
N ASP A 56 -19.76 1.85 14.25
CA ASP A 56 -19.59 0.62 13.48
C ASP A 56 -18.17 0.40 12.92
N GLN A 57 -17.25 1.33 13.18
CA GLN A 57 -15.87 1.24 12.71
C GLN A 57 -14.90 1.59 13.82
N VAL A 58 -13.97 0.67 14.12
CA VAL A 58 -12.87 0.94 15.05
C VAL A 58 -11.85 1.87 14.40
N ILE A 59 -11.50 2.93 15.11
CA ILE A 59 -10.45 3.89 14.74
C ILE A 59 -9.39 3.90 15.83
N TYR A 60 -8.15 3.64 15.45
CA TYR A 60 -6.99 3.72 16.33
C TYR A 60 -6.34 5.09 16.15
N THR A 61 -6.16 5.83 17.23
CA THR A 61 -5.34 7.04 17.22
C THR A 61 -3.90 6.61 17.39
N VAL A 62 -3.07 6.77 16.36
CA VAL A 62 -1.68 6.32 16.34
C VAL A 62 -0.75 7.51 16.30
N HIS A 63 0.25 7.53 17.19
CA HIS A 63 1.34 8.50 17.16
C HIS A 63 2.50 7.93 16.35
N PHE A 64 2.76 8.54 15.19
CA PHE A 64 3.91 8.27 14.34
C PHE A 64 5.01 9.26 14.72
N THR A 65 5.99 8.78 15.48
CA THR A 65 7.02 9.63 16.11
C THR A 65 8.00 10.22 15.11
N ASP A 66 8.31 9.50 14.04
CA ASP A 66 9.27 9.96 13.03
C ASP A 66 8.70 11.12 12.21
N GLU A 67 7.40 11.09 11.95
CA GLU A 67 6.67 12.16 11.25
C GLU A 67 6.14 13.26 12.19
N ASP A 68 6.25 13.09 13.51
CA ASP A 68 5.64 13.95 14.56
C ASP A 68 4.15 14.20 14.30
N ARG A 69 3.39 13.11 14.03
CA ARG A 69 1.97 13.18 13.66
C ARG A 69 1.13 12.18 14.44
N ILE A 70 -0.05 12.63 14.86
CA ILE A 70 -1.09 11.78 15.47
C ILE A 70 -2.22 11.61 14.46
N VAL A 71 -2.42 10.39 13.97
CA VAL A 71 -3.36 10.11 12.87
C VAL A 71 -4.32 9.00 13.27
N GLY A 72 -5.60 9.19 12.96
CA GLY A 72 -6.62 8.14 13.08
C GLY A 72 -6.47 7.12 11.94
N CYS A 73 -6.36 5.84 12.29
CA CYS A 73 -6.22 4.73 11.35
C CYS A 73 -7.37 3.74 11.55
N ARG A 74 -7.94 3.24 10.45
CA ARG A 74 -8.92 2.14 10.50
C ARG A 74 -8.21 0.83 10.77
N ASP A 75 -8.91 -0.14 11.35
CA ASP A 75 -8.37 -1.48 11.63
C ASP A 75 -7.65 -2.14 10.45
N ARG A 76 -8.28 -2.11 9.27
CA ARG A 76 -7.72 -2.67 8.02
C ARG A 76 -6.48 -1.95 7.50
N GLU A 77 -6.12 -0.80 8.06
CA GLU A 77 -4.95 -0.01 7.67
C GLU A 77 -3.72 -0.36 8.51
N LEU A 78 -3.91 -1.11 9.60
CA LEU A 78 -2.87 -1.43 10.57
C LEU A 78 -2.54 -2.92 10.59
N LEU A 79 -1.26 -3.17 10.86
CA LEU A 79 -0.67 -4.48 11.10
C LEU A 79 0.14 -4.41 12.40
N SER A 80 0.13 -5.46 13.22
CA SER A 80 1.05 -5.53 14.35
C SER A 80 2.49 -5.45 13.87
N ILE A 81 3.39 -4.88 14.67
CA ILE A 81 4.83 -4.92 14.37
C ILE A 81 5.38 -6.34 14.34
N GLU A 82 4.76 -7.25 15.10
CA GLU A 82 5.14 -8.66 15.26
C GLU A 82 4.64 -9.54 14.11
N GLU A 83 3.73 -9.03 13.27
CA GLU A 83 3.23 -9.75 12.10
C GLU A 83 4.19 -9.57 10.91
N ASP A 84 4.35 -10.63 10.12
CA ASP A 84 5.18 -10.62 8.92
C ASP A 84 4.74 -9.52 7.95
N TRP A 85 5.66 -8.63 7.62
CA TRP A 85 5.44 -7.59 6.63
C TRP A 85 6.40 -7.76 5.45
N THR A 86 5.83 -8.03 4.29
CA THR A 86 6.58 -7.96 3.04
C THR A 86 6.35 -6.59 2.39
N PRO A 87 7.36 -5.71 2.38
CA PRO A 87 7.28 -4.45 1.64
C PRO A 87 7.17 -4.75 0.15
N SER A 88 6.42 -3.92 -0.58
CA SER A 88 6.47 -3.90 -2.04
C SER A 88 7.06 -2.57 -2.50
N ARG A 89 7.58 -2.44 -3.71
CA ARG A 89 8.06 -1.14 -4.23
C ARG A 89 6.90 -0.27 -4.70
N TYR A 90 5.95 -0.89 -5.40
CA TYR A 90 4.81 -0.22 -6.02
C TYR A 90 3.47 -0.54 -5.36
N GLU A 91 2.49 0.32 -5.61
CA GLU A 91 1.11 0.21 -5.13
C GLU A 91 0.08 0.29 -6.26
N TYR A 92 -1.17 -0.09 -5.96
CA TYR A 92 -2.29 0.01 -6.91
C TYR A 92 -2.37 1.39 -7.57
N GLY A 93 -2.49 1.41 -8.90
CA GLY A 93 -2.60 2.61 -9.72
C GLY A 93 -1.27 3.29 -10.05
N GLU A 94 -0.15 2.84 -9.47
CA GLU A 94 1.16 3.40 -9.84
C GLU A 94 1.56 2.95 -11.25
N VAL A 95 2.20 3.87 -11.97
CA VAL A 95 2.74 3.63 -13.30
C VAL A 95 4.18 3.19 -13.17
N VAL A 96 4.49 2.07 -13.81
CA VAL A 96 5.81 1.44 -13.81
C VAL A 96 6.27 1.21 -15.25
N THR A 97 7.56 0.95 -15.40
CA THR A 97 8.15 0.56 -16.68
C THR A 97 8.65 -0.89 -16.57
N ALA A 98 8.47 -1.67 -17.64
CA ALA A 98 9.09 -2.98 -17.76
C ALA A 98 10.62 -2.80 -17.87
N ARG A 99 11.35 -3.22 -16.83
CA ARG A 99 12.82 -3.18 -16.80
C ARG A 99 13.45 -4.23 -17.73
N LEU A 100 12.70 -5.27 -18.06
CA LEU A 100 13.12 -6.37 -18.90
C LEU A 100 12.03 -6.66 -19.92
N ALA A 101 12.39 -7.15 -21.11
CA ALA A 101 11.43 -7.71 -22.03
C ALA A 101 10.71 -8.92 -21.39
N LEU A 102 9.38 -8.90 -21.38
CA LEU A 102 8.56 -9.94 -20.76
C LEU A 102 8.01 -10.87 -21.84
N GLY A 103 8.15 -12.18 -21.63
CA GLY A 103 7.72 -13.20 -22.59
C GLY A 103 6.76 -14.22 -22.00
N ILE A 104 5.88 -14.77 -22.83
CA ILE A 104 5.08 -15.97 -22.52
C ILE A 104 5.45 -17.05 -23.53
N LYS A 105 5.83 -18.23 -23.03
CA LYS A 105 6.20 -19.40 -23.86
C LYS A 105 7.25 -19.07 -24.93
N GLY A 106 8.24 -18.25 -24.59
CA GLY A 106 9.34 -17.86 -25.48
C GLY A 106 9.04 -16.71 -26.45
N ASN A 107 7.81 -16.20 -26.50
CA ASN A 107 7.47 -15.02 -27.30
C ASN A 107 7.52 -13.76 -26.43
N VAL A 108 8.27 -12.74 -26.85
CA VAL A 108 8.23 -11.41 -26.24
C VAL A 108 6.86 -10.79 -26.49
N ILE A 109 6.24 -10.31 -25.42
CA ILE A 109 4.88 -9.75 -25.44
C ILE A 109 4.81 -8.34 -24.87
N VAL A 110 5.83 -7.94 -24.13
CA VAL A 110 6.03 -6.60 -23.60
C VAL A 110 7.50 -6.31 -23.78
N GLU A 111 7.80 -5.27 -24.55
CA GLU A 111 9.18 -4.81 -24.75
C GLU A 111 9.70 -4.16 -23.46
N GLU A 112 11.01 -4.21 -23.28
CA GLU A 112 11.69 -3.39 -22.28
C GLU A 112 11.35 -1.91 -22.52
N GLY A 113 11.13 -1.15 -21.44
CA GLY A 113 10.72 0.25 -21.52
C GLY A 113 9.20 0.45 -21.67
N ALA A 114 8.40 -0.61 -21.85
CA ALA A 114 6.97 -0.49 -21.93
C ALA A 114 6.35 -0.03 -20.60
N LYS A 115 5.48 0.98 -20.66
CA LYS A 115 4.74 1.47 -19.49
C LYS A 115 3.57 0.55 -19.15
N GLY A 116 3.38 0.31 -17.86
CA GLY A 116 2.25 -0.42 -17.31
C GLY A 116 1.72 0.22 -16.03
N GLU A 117 0.54 -0.20 -15.60
CA GLU A 117 -0.10 0.26 -14.37
C GLU A 117 -0.32 -0.92 -13.42
N ILE A 118 0.02 -0.75 -12.14
CA ILE A 118 -0.20 -1.77 -11.11
C ILE A 118 -1.71 -1.91 -10.84
N LEU A 119 -2.25 -3.11 -11.05
CA LEU A 119 -3.64 -3.45 -10.74
C LEU A 119 -3.80 -4.24 -9.44
N LYS A 120 -2.75 -4.95 -9.00
CA LYS A 120 -2.79 -5.72 -7.76
C LYS A 120 -1.38 -5.98 -7.26
N VAL A 121 -1.19 -5.86 -5.95
CA VAL A 121 0.03 -6.27 -5.24
C VAL A 121 -0.18 -7.69 -4.70
N LEU A 122 0.71 -8.61 -5.02
CA LEU A 122 0.69 -10.01 -4.61
C LEU A 122 1.90 -10.31 -3.73
N ARG A 123 1.62 -10.56 -2.45
CA ARG A 123 2.63 -10.72 -1.39
C ARG A 123 2.26 -11.83 -0.41
N ASP A 124 1.35 -12.73 -0.82
CA ASP A 124 1.01 -13.92 -0.05
C ASP A 124 2.12 -14.98 -0.13
N ALA A 125 2.11 -15.93 0.81
CA ALA A 125 3.14 -16.96 0.91
C ALA A 125 3.33 -17.76 -0.40
N ALA A 126 2.26 -18.08 -1.12
CA ALA A 126 2.36 -18.82 -2.38
C ALA A 126 3.03 -17.99 -3.48
N THR A 127 2.75 -16.68 -3.54
CA THR A 127 3.46 -15.77 -4.45
C THR A 127 4.94 -15.67 -4.10
N LEU A 128 5.27 -15.50 -2.81
CA LEU A 128 6.66 -15.41 -2.36
C LEU A 128 7.43 -16.71 -2.63
N GLU A 129 6.80 -17.88 -2.46
CA GLU A 129 7.40 -19.18 -2.78
C GLU A 129 7.62 -19.36 -4.29
N ALA A 130 6.64 -18.98 -5.12
CA ALA A 130 6.71 -19.17 -6.57
C ALA A 130 7.66 -18.20 -7.28
N VAL A 131 7.77 -16.96 -6.77
CA VAL A 131 8.48 -15.86 -7.44
C VAL A 131 9.76 -15.46 -6.70
N GLY A 132 9.85 -15.74 -5.40
CA GLY A 132 10.96 -15.30 -4.53
C GLY A 132 10.86 -13.83 -4.09
N SER A 133 9.81 -13.12 -4.49
CA SER A 133 9.58 -11.71 -4.15
C SER A 133 8.10 -11.34 -4.23
N VAL A 134 7.76 -10.10 -3.88
CA VAL A 134 6.47 -9.52 -4.27
C VAL A 134 6.33 -9.57 -5.80
N ALA A 135 5.12 -9.88 -6.25
CA ALA A 135 4.74 -9.80 -7.65
C ALA A 135 3.52 -8.89 -7.81
N TYR A 136 3.24 -8.53 -9.06
CA TYR A 136 2.17 -7.60 -9.39
C TYR A 136 1.35 -8.12 -10.55
N HIS A 137 0.03 -7.88 -10.51
CA HIS A 137 -0.71 -7.81 -11.74
C HIS A 137 -0.47 -6.44 -12.36
N VAL A 138 0.24 -6.40 -13.48
CA VAL A 138 0.54 -5.16 -14.21
C VAL A 138 -0.23 -5.15 -15.51
N ARG A 139 -0.97 -4.07 -15.76
CA ARG A 139 -1.65 -3.83 -17.03
C ARG A 139 -0.70 -3.11 -17.98
N PHE A 140 -0.26 -3.81 -19.02
CA PHE A 140 0.41 -3.25 -20.18
C PHE A 140 -0.61 -3.03 -21.31
N PRO A 141 -0.27 -2.28 -22.37
CA PRO A 141 -1.14 -2.16 -23.54
C PRO A 141 -1.60 -3.53 -24.07
N GLY A 142 -2.91 -3.77 -24.02
CA GLY A 142 -3.55 -4.98 -24.54
C GLY A 142 -3.46 -6.23 -23.66
N ARG A 143 -2.82 -6.21 -22.47
CA ARG A 143 -2.73 -7.41 -21.61
C ARG A 143 -2.39 -7.10 -20.15
N THR A 144 -2.78 -8.00 -19.25
CA THR A 144 -2.35 -7.99 -17.85
C THR A 144 -1.42 -9.18 -17.60
N LEU A 145 -0.29 -8.93 -16.95
CA LEU A 145 0.72 -9.94 -16.64
C LEU A 145 0.97 -10.02 -15.14
N LEU A 146 1.33 -11.21 -14.68
CA LEU A 146 1.98 -11.39 -13.38
C LEU A 146 3.47 -11.07 -13.55
N VAL A 147 3.96 -10.05 -12.86
CA VAL A 147 5.33 -9.56 -13.03
C VAL A 147 6.03 -9.49 -11.67
N PRO A 148 7.21 -10.11 -11.50
CA PRO A 148 8.01 -9.93 -10.29
C PRO A 148 8.45 -8.48 -10.12
N GLU A 149 8.60 -8.02 -8.88
CA GLU A 149 9.10 -6.67 -8.57
C GLU A 149 10.43 -6.35 -9.26
N SER A 150 11.32 -7.34 -9.37
CA SER A 150 12.63 -7.19 -10.02
C SER A 150 12.55 -6.94 -11.53
N ALA A 151 11.41 -7.16 -12.19
CA ALA A 151 11.23 -6.91 -13.63
C ALA A 151 10.60 -5.54 -13.91
N LEU A 152 10.41 -4.71 -12.88
CA LEU A 152 9.79 -3.40 -12.96
C LEU A 152 10.75 -2.32 -12.44
N GLU A 153 10.63 -1.13 -12.99
CA GLU A 153 11.29 0.09 -12.51
C GLU A 153 10.32 1.26 -12.47
N ASP A 154 10.70 2.33 -11.74
CA ASP A 154 9.89 3.54 -11.62
C ASP A 154 9.69 4.15 -13.02
N CYS A 155 8.45 4.52 -13.36
CA CYS A 155 8.20 5.25 -14.61
C CYS A 155 8.71 6.69 -14.48
N VAL A 156 9.92 6.97 -14.98
CA VAL A 156 10.44 8.33 -15.07
C VAL A 156 9.55 9.12 -16.04
N VAL A 157 8.83 10.11 -15.52
CA VAL A 157 8.20 11.14 -16.36
C VAL A 157 9.36 12.00 -16.85
N GLY A 158 9.69 11.95 -18.14
CA GLY A 158 10.70 12.84 -18.70
C GLY A 158 10.37 14.28 -18.33
N ASP A 159 11.33 15.01 -17.77
CA ASP A 159 11.22 16.43 -17.47
C ASP A 159 10.87 17.15 -18.77
N GLY A 160 9.59 17.52 -18.93
CA GLY A 160 9.10 18.27 -20.08
C GLY A 160 9.64 19.69 -20.05
N HIS A 161 10.85 19.87 -20.56
CA HIS A 161 11.36 21.14 -21.05
C HIS A 161 11.20 21.15 -22.57
N ASP A 162 9.98 21.39 -23.04
CA ASP A 162 9.70 21.82 -24.40
C ASP A 162 8.52 22.81 -24.35
N TRP A 163 8.85 24.10 -24.45
CA TRP A 163 7.93 25.21 -24.75
C TRP A 163 8.14 25.65 -26.19
#